data_AF-A0A7J5VQA0-F1
#
_entry.id   AF-A0A7J5VQA0-F1
#
_cell.length_a   1.000
_cell.length_b   1.000
_cell.length_c   1.000
_cell.angle_alpha   90.00
_cell.angle_beta   90.00
_cell.angle_gamma   90.00
#
_symmetry.space_group_name_H-M   'P 1'
#
loop_
_entity.id
_entity.type
_entity.pdbx_description
1 polymer ?
#
loop_
_entity_poly.entity_id
_entity_poly.type
_entity_poly.pdbx_seq_one_letter_code
_entity_poly.pdbx_strand_id
1 'polypeptide(L)' 'MTEKSENKPEGAGYRRRKLGEYQCHCCKAKKPYCLSCPCGFMICEDCFKENLWGISNGPTWICPDCERIRMT' A
#
# COMPACT_ATOMS: atom_id res chain seq x y z
N MET A 1 -21.87 -6.52 -28.92
CA MET A 1 -21.23 -5.18 -28.89
C MET A 1 -21.53 -4.64 -27.50
N THR A 2 -20.65 -4.93 -26.53
CA THR A 2 -19.77 -3.94 -25.82
C THR A 2 -20.63 -2.94 -25.01
N GLU A 3 -20.46 -2.70 -23.70
CA GLU A 3 -19.33 -2.70 -22.77
C GLU A 3 -19.84 -3.06 -21.34
N LYS A 4 -19.20 -3.97 -20.60
CA LYS A 4 -18.07 -3.82 -19.66
C LYS A 4 -18.42 -3.05 -18.36
N SER A 5 -18.59 -3.85 -17.30
CA SER A 5 -18.90 -3.51 -15.91
C SER A 5 -18.11 -2.34 -15.31
N GLU A 6 -18.84 -1.38 -14.75
CA GLU A 6 -18.38 -0.48 -13.69
C GLU A 6 -18.66 -1.14 -12.33
N ASN A 7 -17.63 -1.74 -11.72
CA ASN A 7 -17.72 -2.16 -10.32
C ASN A 7 -17.10 -1.07 -9.43
N LYS A 8 -17.98 -0.20 -8.94
CA LYS A 8 -17.73 0.83 -7.94
C LYS A 8 -17.24 0.18 -6.64
N PRO A 9 -16.07 0.56 -6.07
CA PRO A 9 -15.63 -0.02 -4.81
C PRO A 9 -16.42 0.59 -3.65
N GLU A 10 -17.44 -0.15 -3.23
CA GLU A 10 -18.26 0.04 -2.05
C GLU A 10 -17.36 0.05 -0.80
N GLY A 11 -17.45 1.11 0.02
CA GLY A 11 -17.10 1.11 1.44
C GLY A 11 -15.72 0.59 1.83
N ALA A 12 -14.77 1.49 2.04
CA ALA A 12 -13.52 1.22 2.75
C ALA A 12 -13.77 0.95 4.24
N GLY A 13 -14.53 -0.10 4.55
CA GLY A 13 -14.64 -0.64 5.89
C GLY A 13 -13.27 -1.17 6.31
N TYR A 14 -12.84 -0.78 7.51
CA TYR A 14 -11.59 -1.21 8.14
C TYR A 14 -11.57 -2.75 8.21
N ARG A 15 -11.11 -3.39 7.14
CA ARG A 15 -10.93 -4.83 7.06
C ARG A 15 -9.83 -5.14 8.06
N ARG A 16 -10.25 -5.62 9.23
CA ARG A 16 -9.37 -6.01 10.35
C ARG A 16 -8.30 -6.92 9.77
N ARG A 17 -7.11 -6.37 9.52
CA ARG A 17 -6.03 -7.08 8.83
C ARG A 17 -5.73 -8.30 9.69
N LYS A 18 -5.92 -9.50 9.15
CA LYS A 18 -5.29 -10.71 9.72
C LYS A 18 -3.84 -10.31 9.97
N LEU A 19 -3.34 -10.52 11.18
CA LEU A 19 -1.90 -10.52 11.50
C LEU A 19 -1.24 -11.69 10.73
N GLY A 20 -1.37 -11.69 9.42
CA GLY A 20 -0.69 -12.58 8.51
C GLY A 20 0.67 -11.97 8.19
N GLU A 21 1.63 -12.83 7.90
CA GLU A 21 2.99 -12.49 7.53
C GLU A 21 2.99 -11.33 6.52
N TYR A 22 3.55 -10.16 6.91
CA TYR A 22 3.60 -9.01 6.02
C TYR A 22 4.62 -9.26 4.92
N GLN A 23 4.19 -9.15 3.68
CA GLN A 23 5.01 -9.43 2.51
C GLN A 23 5.33 -8.12 1.78
N CYS A 24 6.59 -7.69 1.76
CA CYS A 24 6.98 -6.49 1.02
C CYS A 24 6.83 -6.72 -0.49
N HIS A 25 6.29 -5.73 -1.21
CA HIS A 25 6.16 -5.77 -2.67
C HIS A 25 7.51 -5.60 -3.38
N CYS A 26 8.38 -4.73 -2.88
CA CYS A 26 9.70 -4.46 -3.49
C CYS A 26 10.65 -5.66 -3.35
N CYS A 27 10.95 -6.07 -2.12
CA CYS A 27 11.96 -7.11 -1.87
C CYS A 27 11.39 -8.53 -1.80
N LYS A 28 10.06 -8.69 -1.82
CA LYS A 28 9.39 -9.99 -1.69
C LYS A 28 9.85 -10.80 -0.45
N ALA A 29 10.39 -10.13 0.57
CA ALA A 29 10.69 -10.72 1.86
C ALA A 29 9.52 -10.57 2.84
N LYS A 30 9.27 -11.64 3.61
CA LYS A 30 8.37 -11.60 4.77
C LYS A 30 9.03 -10.75 5.86
N LYS A 31 8.30 -9.78 6.39
CA LYS A 31 8.80 -8.84 7.40
C LYS A 31 7.87 -8.80 8.60
N PRO A 32 8.40 -8.47 9.79
CA PRO A 32 7.57 -8.32 10.98
C PRO A 32 6.60 -7.14 10.85
N TYR A 33 6.95 -6.15 10.02
CA TYR A 33 6.15 -4.96 9.78
C TYR A 33 6.30 -4.46 8.33
N CYS A 34 5.18 -4.08 7.72
CA CYS A 34 5.14 -3.34 6.45
C CYS A 34 4.11 -2.20 6.53
N LEU A 35 4.49 -1.04 6.00
CA LEU A 35 3.56 0.02 5.65
C LEU A 35 2.60 -0.50 4.59
N SER A 36 1.31 -0.38 4.83
CA SER A 36 0.30 -1.05 4.02
C SER A 36 -0.80 -0.09 3.56
N CYS A 37 -0.98 -0.04 2.25
CA CYS A 37 -2.00 0.68 1.52
C CYS A 37 -3.33 -0.09 1.50
N PRO A 38 -4.51 0.55 1.31
CA PRO A 38 -5.80 -0.15 1.31
C PRO A 38 -6.27 -0.78 -0.01
N CYS A 39 -5.90 -0.38 -1.22
CA CYS A 39 -4.57 -0.63 -1.72
C CYS A 39 -4.36 -2.11 -2.03
N GLY A 40 -3.74 -2.78 -1.06
CA GLY A 40 -3.09 -4.08 -1.24
C GLY A 40 -1.57 -3.94 -1.29
N PHE A 41 -1.06 -2.76 -1.63
CA PHE A 41 0.39 -2.48 -1.60
C PHE A 41 0.94 -2.52 -0.17
N MET A 42 2.05 -3.24 0.02
CA MET A 42 2.77 -3.32 1.28
C MET A 42 4.25 -3.10 1.03
N ILE A 43 4.89 -2.24 1.81
CA ILE A 43 6.32 -1.93 1.70
C ILE A 43 6.98 -1.98 3.07
N CYS A 44 8.14 -2.62 3.17
CA CYS A 44 8.90 -2.66 4.40
C CYS A 44 9.66 -1.35 4.64
N GLU A 45 10.10 -1.12 5.87
CA GLU A 45 10.82 0.10 6.24
C GLU A 45 12.12 0.30 5.47
N ASP A 46 12.90 -0.76 5.20
CA ASP A 46 14.12 -0.68 4.38
C ASP A 46 13.81 -0.12 2.99
N CYS A 47 12.97 -0.81 2.21
CA CYS A 47 12.61 -0.36 0.87
C CYS A 47 11.92 1.01 0.89
N PHE A 48 11.19 1.34 1.95
CA PHE A 48 10.61 2.67 2.12
C PHE A 48 11.68 3.74 2.31
N LYS A 49 12.73 3.48 3.10
CA LYS A 49 13.87 4.39 3.31
C LYS A 49 14.73 4.53 2.05
N GLU A 50 14.94 3.45 1.31
CA GLU A 50 15.67 3.48 0.04
C GLU A 50 14.95 4.34 -1.02
N ASN A 51 13.62 4.30 -1.02
CA ASN A 51 12.78 5.02 -1.98
C ASN A 51 12.15 6.28 -1.38
N LEU A 52 12.66 6.77 -0.24
CA LEU A 52 12.03 7.86 0.51
C LEU A 52 11.97 9.15 -0.32
N TRP A 53 13.00 9.39 -1.14
CA TRP A 53 13.11 10.54 -2.04
C TRP A 53 12.04 10.57 -3.15
N GLY A 54 11.44 9.43 -3.50
CA GLY A 54 10.43 9.33 -4.56
C GLY A 54 9.02 8.99 -4.06
N ILE A 55 8.91 8.45 -2.85
CA ILE A 55 7.65 7.92 -2.28
C ILE A 55 7.16 8.79 -1.11
N SER A 56 8.01 9.61 -0.50
CA SER A 56 7.66 10.42 0.67
C SER A 56 7.99 11.89 0.49
N ASN A 57 7.07 12.76 0.91
CA ASN A 57 7.32 14.20 1.01
C ASN A 57 7.72 14.63 2.44
N GLY A 58 8.03 13.66 3.33
CA GLY A 58 8.40 13.91 4.72
C GLY A 58 7.33 13.44 5.70
N PRO A 59 6.26 14.23 5.95
CA PRO A 59 5.19 13.87 6.89
C PRO A 59 4.17 12.88 6.30
N THR A 60 4.21 12.66 4.99
CA THR A 60 3.26 11.79 4.28
C THR A 60 3.98 10.97 3.24
N TRP A 61 3.48 9.76 3.01
CA TRP A 61 3.96 8.91 1.92
C TRP A 61 2.86 8.70 0.87
N ILE A 62 3.27 8.65 -0.39
CA ILE A 62 2.42 8.48 -1.55
C ILE A 62 2.56 7.03 -1.98
N CYS A 63 1.45 6.30 -2.08
CA CYS A 63 1.55 4.93 -2.56
C CYS A 63 1.84 4.90 -4.07
N PRO A 64 2.85 4.15 -4.55
CA PRO A 64 3.17 4.11 -5.99
C PRO A 64 2.11 3.38 -6.84
N ASP A 65 1.24 2.58 -6.21
CA ASP A 65 0.24 1.77 -6.93
C ASP A 65 -1.10 2.49 -7.13
N CYS A 66 -1.48 3.38 -6.19
CA CYS A 66 -2.76 4.09 -6.23
C CYS A 66 -2.65 5.60 -6.06
N GLU A 67 -1.42 6.13 -5.96
CA GLU A 67 -1.08 7.56 -5.81
C GLU A 67 -1.77 8.27 -4.64
N ARG A 68 -2.38 7.52 -3.72
CA ARG A 68 -3.05 8.07 -2.55
C ARG A 68 -2.02 8.52 -1.52
N ILE A 69 -2.15 9.77 -1.09
CA ILE A 69 -1.39 10.34 0.02
C ILE A 69 -1.83 9.66 1.32
N ARG A 70 -0.87 9.15 2.08
CA ARG A 70 -1.06 8.51 3.38
C ARG A 70 -0.40 9.40 4.42
N MET A 71 -1.24 10.01 5.23
CA MET A 71 -0.86 10.67 6.47
C MET A 71 -0.97 9.58 7.55
N THR A 72 0.15 9.24 8.20
CA THR A 72 0.14 8.38 9.40
C THR A 72 -0.41 9.13 10.59
#